data_AF-A0A2V6CK06-F1
#
_entry.id   AF-A0A2V6CK06-F1
#
_cell.length_a   1.000
_cell.length_b   1.000
_cell.length_c   1.000
_cell.angle_alpha   90.00
_cell.angle_beta   90.00
_cell.angle_gamma   90.00
#
_symmetry.space_group_name_H-M   'P 1'
#
loop_
_entity.id
_entity.type
_entity.pdbx_description
1 polymer ?
#
loop_
_entity_poly.entity_id
_entity_poly.type
_entity_poly.pdbx_seq_one_letter_code
_entity_poly.pdbx_strand_id
1 'polypeptide(L)'
;MPDEKFSEKGIIPEGTIATTLGIDSQSDGFYFLLACWGRRMECWLPLTGRITGDMRADAVWKALLEVLTTTWLDKDGNGYRPVISALDIQGDHYPQCLEFVRAHGWLARLRAVRGYAAQRAVVSGRSFGILRNRYVDKSTGVTVTNVDVDIAKSQLANMLARKDPGPGYVHLPCAPDGGIAGGWDLDAVGELTAEYRRQSNQRGYTVSRWYKKSNRPNHRLDCLTYSLAALAISRLKIDTCPLQRVEARHIGKPAPAQDSERSPFGARKMFVKSDPVIGGLAGYGVELPPDHRRPAGWGALPGSGVCF
;
A
#
# COMPACT_ATOMS: atom_id res chain seq x y z
N MET A 1 -17.79 17.12 -15.75
CA MET A 1 -16.38 17.39 -15.41
C MET A 1 -16.10 16.73 -14.08
N PRO A 2 -15.32 15.64 -14.06
CA PRO A 2 -14.33 15.51 -13.00
C PRO A 2 -13.00 15.10 -13.61
N ASP A 3 -12.32 16.08 -14.18
CA ASP A 3 -10.88 16.06 -14.36
C ASP A 3 -10.26 16.65 -13.09
N GLU A 4 -10.04 15.83 -12.06
CA GLU A 4 -9.11 16.18 -10.98
C GLU A 4 -8.06 15.09 -10.88
N LYS A 5 -7.03 15.29 -11.71
CA LYS A 5 -5.77 14.56 -11.70
C LYS A 5 -5.24 14.52 -10.27
N PHE A 6 -5.04 13.31 -9.75
CA PHE A 6 -4.20 13.04 -8.58
C PHE A 6 -2.98 13.98 -8.60
N SER A 7 -2.82 14.73 -7.52
CA SER A 7 -2.05 15.98 -7.44
C SER A 7 -0.70 15.95 -8.17
N GLU A 8 -0.36 17.07 -8.81
CA GLU A 8 0.86 17.35 -9.59
C GLU A 8 2.20 17.19 -8.84
N LYS A 9 2.23 16.58 -7.65
CA LYS A 9 3.45 16.18 -6.93
C LYS A 9 3.31 14.73 -6.49
N GLY A 10 4.25 13.89 -6.91
CA GLY A 10 4.19 12.47 -6.62
C GLY A 10 4.21 12.14 -5.12
N ILE A 11 3.45 11.12 -4.74
CA ILE A 11 3.27 10.65 -3.37
C ILE A 11 4.41 9.75 -2.88
N ILE A 12 5.27 9.27 -3.79
CA ILE A 12 6.36 8.35 -3.44
C ILE A 12 7.53 9.16 -2.85
N PRO A 13 7.90 8.90 -1.58
CA PRO A 13 8.97 9.67 -0.94
C PRO A 13 10.36 9.33 -1.48
N GLU A 14 11.26 10.29 -1.40
CA GLU A 14 12.68 10.08 -1.69
C GLU A 14 13.27 9.02 -0.74
N GLY A 15 14.20 8.21 -1.25
CA GLY A 15 14.77 7.08 -0.51
C GLY A 15 13.98 5.76 -0.62
N THR A 16 12.81 5.79 -1.26
CA THR A 16 12.01 4.58 -1.55
C THR A 16 12.77 3.63 -2.50
N ILE A 17 13.16 2.48 -1.98
CA ILE A 17 13.81 1.37 -2.70
C ILE A 17 12.77 0.43 -3.30
N ALA A 18 11.67 0.16 -2.60
CA ALA A 18 10.60 -0.71 -3.09
C ALA A 18 9.25 -0.27 -2.56
N THR A 19 8.19 -0.46 -3.34
CA THR A 19 6.81 -0.26 -2.86
C THR A 19 6.09 -1.59 -2.72
N THR A 20 5.22 -1.72 -1.73
CA THR A 20 4.32 -2.87 -1.55
C THR A 20 2.92 -2.39 -1.20
N LEU A 21 1.93 -3.20 -1.55
CA LEU A 21 0.54 -2.92 -1.21
C LEU A 21 0.02 -4.03 -0.31
N GLY A 22 -0.46 -3.67 0.87
CA GLY A 22 -1.19 -4.58 1.75
C GLY A 22 -2.68 -4.32 1.65
N ILE A 23 -3.47 -5.37 1.49
CA ILE A 23 -4.92 -5.31 1.35
C ILE A 23 -5.55 -6.24 2.38
N ASP A 24 -6.46 -5.69 3.17
CA ASP A 24 -7.23 -6.41 4.19
C ASP A 24 -8.69 -6.52 3.72
N SER A 25 -9.17 -7.75 3.53
CA SER A 25 -10.55 -8.00 3.10
C SER A 25 -11.49 -7.98 4.30
N GLN A 26 -12.58 -7.21 4.19
CA GLN A 26 -13.63 -7.14 5.19
C GLN A 26 -14.97 -7.54 4.55
N SER A 27 -16.01 -7.72 5.38
CA SER A 27 -17.34 -8.09 4.89
C SER A 27 -17.99 -6.99 4.05
N ASP A 28 -17.56 -5.73 4.21
CA ASP A 28 -18.10 -4.54 3.56
C ASP A 28 -17.09 -3.83 2.64
N GLY A 29 -16.05 -4.56 2.20
CA GLY A 29 -15.11 -4.10 1.19
C GLY A 29 -13.65 -4.39 1.52
N PHE A 30 -12.76 -3.48 1.13
CA PHE A 30 -11.31 -3.64 1.31
C PHE A 30 -10.70 -2.42 1.98
N TYR A 31 -9.82 -2.65 2.94
CA TYR A 31 -8.84 -1.66 3.35
C TYR A 31 -7.54 -1.91 2.59
N PHE A 32 -6.83 -0.83 2.26
CA PHE A 32 -5.53 -0.96 1.63
C PHE A 32 -4.54 0.09 2.12
N LEU A 33 -3.26 -0.24 2.00
CA LEU A 33 -2.16 0.63 2.40
C LEU A 33 -0.96 0.40 1.49
N LEU A 34 -0.48 1.48 0.89
CA LEU A 34 0.76 1.53 0.13
C LEU A 34 1.91 1.83 1.09
N ALA A 35 2.87 0.92 1.20
CA ALA A 35 4.10 1.14 1.96
C ALA A 35 5.28 1.32 1.01
N CYS A 36 6.12 2.30 1.31
CA CYS A 36 7.37 2.56 0.62
C CYS A 36 8.52 2.20 1.55
N TRP A 37 9.40 1.32 1.12
CA TRP A 37 10.48 0.80 1.93
C TRP A 37 11.82 1.31 1.43
N GLY A 38 12.63 1.83 2.35
CA GLY A 38 14.00 2.27 2.15
C GLY A 38 15.02 1.30 2.73
N ARG A 39 16.28 1.73 2.70
CA ARG A 39 17.39 0.99 3.31
C ARG A 39 17.14 0.78 4.80
N ARG A 40 17.64 -0.33 5.35
CA ARG A 40 17.57 -0.69 6.78
C ARG A 40 16.14 -0.62 7.35
N MET A 41 15.14 -0.96 6.53
CA MET A 41 13.73 -1.00 6.89
C MET A 41 13.12 0.34 7.30
N GLU A 42 13.74 1.47 6.96
CA GLU A 42 13.03 2.75 7.02
C GLU A 42 11.81 2.69 6.08
N CYS A 43 10.66 3.20 6.53
CA CYS A 43 9.39 2.97 5.88
C CYS A 43 8.55 4.24 5.84
N TRP A 44 7.91 4.53 4.72
CA TRP A 44 6.94 5.61 4.57
C TRP A 44 5.58 5.04 4.20
N LEU A 45 4.53 5.61 4.78
CA LEU A 45 3.15 5.18 4.55
C LEU A 45 2.37 6.26 3.78
N PRO A 46 2.73 6.55 2.52
CA PRO A 46 2.20 7.74 1.82
C PRO A 46 0.70 7.70 1.57
N LEU A 47 0.09 6.51 1.58
CA LEU A 47 -1.32 6.38 1.21
C LEU A 47 -1.99 5.18 1.88
N THR A 48 -3.18 5.42 2.43
CA THR A 48 -4.14 4.40 2.84
C THR A 48 -5.52 4.76 2.31
N GLY A 49 -6.40 3.76 2.18
CA GLY A 49 -7.77 3.98 1.78
C GLY A 49 -8.68 2.82 2.14
N ARG A 50 -9.97 3.04 1.91
CA ARG A 50 -11.02 2.04 2.03
C ARG A 50 -11.86 2.04 0.76
N ILE A 51 -12.09 0.86 0.20
CA ILE A 51 -13.09 0.61 -0.82
C ILE A 51 -14.30 0.03 -0.09
N THR A 52 -15.41 0.76 -0.08
CA THR A 52 -16.62 0.35 0.63
C THR A 52 -17.66 -0.17 -0.36
N GLY A 53 -18.30 -1.29 -0.05
CA GLY A 53 -19.43 -1.81 -0.82
C GLY A 53 -19.72 -3.27 -0.56
N ASP A 54 -20.77 -3.79 -1.19
CA ASP A 54 -21.06 -5.23 -1.14
C ASP A 54 -19.99 -6.01 -1.91
N MET A 55 -19.28 -6.87 -1.20
CA MET A 55 -18.25 -7.77 -1.74
C MET A 55 -18.80 -8.80 -2.74
N ARG A 56 -20.13 -8.93 -2.88
CA ARG A 56 -20.78 -9.69 -3.95
C ARG A 56 -20.91 -8.92 -5.26
N ALA A 57 -20.79 -7.59 -5.21
CA ALA A 57 -20.91 -6.74 -6.38
C ALA A 57 -19.54 -6.54 -7.07
N ASP A 58 -19.54 -6.62 -8.40
CA ASP A 58 -18.34 -6.40 -9.22
C ASP A 58 -17.67 -5.04 -9.01
N ALA A 59 -18.44 -4.02 -8.59
CA ALA A 59 -17.96 -2.66 -8.41
C ALA A 59 -16.79 -2.58 -7.41
N VAL A 60 -16.87 -3.31 -6.29
CA VAL A 60 -15.82 -3.32 -5.25
C VAL A 60 -14.53 -3.94 -5.78
N TRP A 61 -14.63 -5.02 -6.55
CA TRP A 61 -13.49 -5.70 -7.16
C TRP A 61 -12.85 -4.90 -8.30
N LYS A 62 -13.66 -4.18 -9.08
CA LYS A 62 -13.17 -3.24 -10.12
C LYS A 62 -12.40 -2.08 -9.48
N ALA A 63 -12.89 -1.49 -8.41
CA ALA A 63 -12.18 -0.46 -7.66
C ALA A 63 -10.84 -0.99 -7.11
N LEU A 64 -10.80 -2.23 -6.60
CA LEU A 64 -9.55 -2.85 -6.16
C LEU A 64 -8.55 -3.03 -7.32
N LEU A 65 -9.05 -3.39 -8.50
CA LEU A 65 -8.24 -3.51 -9.71
C LEU A 65 -7.64 -2.17 -10.15
N GLU A 66 -8.38 -1.08 -10.03
CA GLU A 66 -7.88 0.29 -10.28
C GLU A 66 -6.71 0.62 -9.35
N VAL A 67 -6.84 0.34 -8.04
CA VAL A 67 -5.75 0.51 -7.07
C VAL A 67 -4.52 -0.32 -7.44
N LEU A 68 -4.72 -1.60 -7.81
CA LEU A 68 -3.62 -2.51 -8.18
C LEU A 68 -2.90 -2.09 -9.47
N THR A 69 -3.62 -1.48 -10.42
CA THR A 69 -3.06 -1.06 -11.71
C THR A 69 -2.49 0.36 -11.69
N THR A 70 -2.74 1.10 -10.61
CA THR A 70 -2.24 2.46 -10.43
C THR A 70 -0.72 2.51 -10.45
N THR A 71 -0.18 3.51 -11.16
CA THR A 71 1.24 3.84 -11.15
C THR A 71 1.44 5.08 -10.30
N TRP A 72 2.16 4.93 -9.20
CA TRP A 72 2.40 5.99 -8.23
C TRP A 72 3.62 6.79 -8.63
N LEU A 73 3.57 8.12 -8.54
CA LEU A 73 4.66 8.97 -8.97
C LEU A 73 5.49 9.44 -7.77
N ASP A 74 6.78 9.71 -7.97
CA ASP A 74 7.58 10.54 -7.07
C ASP A 74 7.55 12.03 -7.48
N LYS A 75 8.21 12.89 -6.71
CA LYS A 75 8.29 14.33 -6.99
C LYS A 75 8.91 14.68 -8.35
N ASP A 76 9.71 13.77 -8.92
CA ASP A 76 10.42 13.96 -10.18
C ASP A 76 9.66 13.31 -11.37
N GLY A 77 8.48 12.74 -11.13
CA GLY A 77 7.62 12.10 -12.12
C GLY A 77 8.02 10.65 -12.47
N ASN A 78 8.87 10.00 -11.67
CA ASN A 78 9.20 8.60 -11.87
C ASN A 78 8.05 7.70 -11.37
N GLY A 79 7.70 6.68 -12.15
CA GLY A 79 6.63 5.74 -11.83
C GLY A 79 7.07 4.56 -10.97
N TYR A 80 6.25 4.24 -9.98
CA TYR A 80 6.40 3.12 -9.05
C TYR A 80 5.15 2.24 -9.10
N ARG A 81 5.36 0.94 -9.06
CA ARG A 81 4.32 -0.06 -8.85
C ARG A 81 4.75 -1.02 -7.76
N PRO A 82 3.81 -1.55 -6.95
CA PRO A 82 4.14 -2.53 -5.93
C PRO A 82 4.95 -3.70 -6.48
N VAL A 83 6.06 -4.07 -5.82
CA VAL A 83 6.85 -5.27 -6.18
C VAL A 83 6.05 -6.53 -5.98
N ILE A 84 5.19 -6.51 -4.97
CA ILE A 84 4.20 -7.52 -4.58
C ILE A 84 3.06 -6.74 -3.92
N SER A 85 1.84 -7.15 -4.24
CA SER A 85 0.65 -6.80 -3.45
C SER A 85 0.20 -8.05 -2.69
N ALA A 86 -0.15 -7.92 -1.43
CA ALA A 86 -0.65 -9.03 -0.60
C ALA A 86 -2.11 -8.77 -0.23
N LEU A 87 -2.99 -9.69 -0.63
CA LEU A 87 -4.40 -9.71 -0.26
C LEU A 87 -4.62 -10.76 0.82
N ASP A 88 -5.11 -10.32 1.98
CA ASP A 88 -5.68 -11.26 2.95
C ASP A 88 -6.92 -11.89 2.35
N ILE A 89 -6.92 -13.21 2.27
CA ILE A 89 -8.05 -13.97 1.74
C ILE A 89 -8.95 -14.49 2.87
N GLN A 90 -8.57 -14.28 4.14
CA GLN A 90 -9.30 -14.82 5.27
C GLN A 90 -10.57 -14.02 5.55
N GLY A 91 -11.72 -14.69 5.55
CA GLY A 91 -13.02 -14.08 5.85
C GLY A 91 -14.16 -14.73 5.07
N ASP A 92 -15.32 -14.08 5.09
CA ASP A 92 -16.56 -14.58 4.49
C ASP A 92 -16.51 -14.66 2.96
N HIS A 93 -15.56 -13.98 2.33
CA HIS A 93 -15.37 -13.92 0.88
C HIS A 93 -14.11 -14.69 0.40
N TYR A 94 -13.66 -15.68 1.18
CA TYR A 94 -12.47 -16.48 0.87
C TYR A 94 -12.45 -17.07 -0.56
N PRO A 95 -13.52 -17.72 -1.06
CA PRO A 95 -13.54 -18.24 -2.43
C PRO A 95 -13.39 -17.15 -3.50
N GLN A 96 -14.07 -16.02 -3.33
CA GLN A 96 -14.02 -14.88 -4.26
C GLN A 96 -12.63 -14.25 -4.27
N CYS A 97 -11.99 -14.10 -3.11
CA CYS A 97 -10.63 -13.57 -3.01
C CYS A 97 -9.63 -14.47 -3.75
N LEU A 98 -9.74 -15.80 -3.61
CA LEU A 98 -8.90 -16.73 -4.35
C LEU A 98 -9.12 -16.63 -5.85
N GLU A 99 -10.38 -16.58 -6.30
CA GLU A 99 -10.70 -16.46 -7.73
C GLU A 99 -10.17 -15.15 -8.31
N PHE A 100 -10.29 -14.05 -7.57
CA PHE A 100 -9.72 -12.76 -7.96
C PHE A 100 -8.19 -12.83 -8.08
N VAL A 101 -7.50 -13.45 -7.12
CA VAL A 101 -6.04 -13.67 -7.20
C VAL A 101 -5.67 -14.59 -8.37
N ARG A 102 -6.49 -15.59 -8.69
CA ARG A 102 -6.28 -16.46 -9.86
C ARG A 102 -6.33 -15.66 -11.16
N ALA A 103 -7.35 -14.82 -11.32
CA ALA A 103 -7.57 -14.02 -12.52
C ALA A 103 -6.56 -12.87 -12.68
N HIS A 104 -6.14 -12.26 -11.57
CA HIS A 104 -5.36 -11.00 -11.56
C HIS A 104 -3.98 -11.12 -10.91
N GLY A 105 -3.52 -12.31 -10.52
CA GLY A 105 -2.24 -12.53 -9.83
C GLY A 105 -0.99 -12.06 -10.59
N TRP A 106 -1.11 -11.81 -11.89
CA TRP A 106 -0.08 -11.22 -12.74
C TRP A 106 -0.04 -9.68 -12.64
N LEU A 107 -1.16 -9.02 -12.34
CA LEU A 107 -1.25 -7.59 -12.08
C LEU A 107 -0.69 -7.26 -10.69
N ALA A 108 0.25 -6.30 -10.65
CA ALA A 108 0.99 -5.90 -9.43
C ALA A 108 1.56 -7.07 -8.61
N ARG A 109 1.79 -8.21 -9.30
CA ARG A 109 2.24 -9.48 -8.71
C ARG A 109 1.43 -9.82 -7.45
N LEU A 110 0.11 -9.68 -7.52
CA LEU A 110 -0.82 -9.93 -6.41
C LEU A 110 -0.66 -11.36 -5.87
N ARG A 111 -0.58 -11.51 -4.55
CA ARG A 111 -0.42 -12.78 -3.84
C ARG A 111 -1.48 -12.93 -2.76
N ALA A 112 -2.04 -14.13 -2.67
CA ALA A 112 -2.90 -14.52 -1.57
C ALA A 112 -2.06 -14.78 -0.31
N VAL A 113 -2.42 -14.12 0.78
CA VAL A 113 -1.84 -14.35 2.10
C VAL A 113 -2.92 -14.71 3.10
N ARG A 114 -2.54 -15.41 4.16
CA ARG A 114 -3.44 -15.75 5.26
C ARG A 114 -2.73 -15.54 6.59
N GLY A 115 -3.33 -14.76 7.47
CA GLY A 115 -2.81 -14.52 8.82
C GLY A 115 -2.96 -15.74 9.74
N TYR A 116 -1.91 -16.06 10.49
CA TYR A 116 -1.94 -17.05 11.56
C TYR A 116 -1.29 -16.50 12.82
N ALA A 117 -2.08 -16.32 13.87
CA ALA A 117 -1.54 -16.11 15.21
C ALA A 117 -0.88 -17.40 15.71
N ALA A 118 0.20 -17.29 16.46
CA ALA A 118 0.85 -18.43 17.09
C ALA A 118 0.01 -18.91 18.29
N GLN A 119 -0.41 -20.17 18.31
CA GLN A 119 -1.01 -20.77 19.52
C GLN A 119 0.03 -21.00 20.63
N ARG A 120 1.31 -21.08 20.26
CA ARG A 120 2.49 -21.15 21.13
C ARG A 120 3.65 -20.44 20.43
N ALA A 121 4.40 -19.63 21.17
CA ALA A 121 5.57 -18.92 20.64
C ALA A 121 6.58 -19.93 20.07
N VAL A 122 6.65 -20.04 18.74
CA VAL A 122 7.69 -20.81 18.06
C VAL A 122 8.80 -19.82 17.77
N VAL A 123 9.84 -19.85 18.60
CA VAL A 123 11.11 -19.22 18.26
C VAL A 123 11.76 -20.14 17.23
N SER A 124 11.63 -19.83 15.94
CA SER A 124 12.55 -20.39 14.95
C SER A 124 13.00 -19.29 14.00
N GLY A 125 14.30 -19.03 14.05
CA GLY A 125 14.95 -18.06 13.19
C GLY A 125 15.02 -18.58 11.76
N ARG A 126 14.39 -17.86 10.83
CA ARG A 126 14.78 -17.76 9.42
C ARG A 126 14.09 -16.55 8.78
N SER A 127 14.89 -15.71 8.11
CA SER A 127 14.54 -14.62 7.17
C SER A 127 13.22 -13.88 7.44
N PHE A 128 13.30 -12.68 8.04
CA PHE A 128 12.18 -11.88 8.59
C PHE A 128 11.26 -12.62 9.58
N GLY A 129 11.32 -13.94 9.71
CA GLY A 129 10.55 -14.75 10.67
C GLY A 129 9.04 -14.78 10.43
N ILE A 130 8.51 -13.90 9.58
CA ILE A 130 7.06 -13.69 9.43
C ILE A 130 6.40 -14.61 8.41
N LEU A 131 7.14 -15.22 7.49
CA LEU A 131 6.54 -16.14 6.52
C LEU A 131 6.58 -17.56 7.07
N ARG A 132 5.42 -18.22 7.11
CA ARG A 132 5.29 -19.63 7.46
C ARG A 132 5.26 -20.50 6.20
N ASN A 133 4.60 -21.65 6.29
CA ASN A 133 4.40 -22.55 5.16
C ASN A 133 3.48 -21.92 4.10
N ARG A 134 3.50 -22.53 2.92
CA ARG A 134 2.69 -22.18 1.78
C ARG A 134 1.97 -23.43 1.30
N TYR A 135 0.76 -23.26 0.81
CA TYR A 135 0.00 -24.33 0.17
C TYR A 135 -0.60 -23.85 -1.14
N VAL A 136 -0.99 -24.79 -1.99
CA VAL A 136 -1.74 -24.51 -3.22
C VAL A 136 -3.19 -24.88 -2.95
N ASP A 137 -4.09 -23.92 -3.14
CA ASP A 137 -5.52 -24.17 -3.08
C ASP A 137 -5.91 -25.10 -4.23
N LYS A 138 -6.60 -26.21 -3.93
CA LYS A 138 -6.90 -27.25 -4.93
C LYS A 138 -7.95 -26.81 -5.94
N SER A 139 -8.84 -25.89 -5.56
CA SER A 139 -9.95 -25.46 -6.42
C SER A 139 -9.50 -24.42 -7.44
N THR A 140 -8.62 -23.51 -7.04
CA THR A 140 -8.18 -22.38 -7.86
C THR A 140 -6.74 -22.50 -8.36
N GLY A 141 -5.95 -23.43 -7.82
CA GLY A 141 -4.51 -23.51 -8.10
C GLY A 141 -3.70 -22.34 -7.52
N VAL A 142 -4.34 -21.46 -6.75
CA VAL A 142 -3.69 -20.29 -6.18
C VAL A 142 -2.78 -20.70 -5.03
N THR A 143 -1.56 -20.18 -5.08
CA THR A 143 -0.59 -20.36 -4.01
C THR A 143 -0.87 -19.37 -2.87
N VAL A 144 -1.21 -19.90 -1.69
CA VAL A 144 -1.48 -19.12 -0.47
C VAL A 144 -0.27 -19.18 0.45
N THR A 145 0.20 -18.01 0.90
CA THR A 145 1.31 -17.92 1.86
C THR A 145 0.79 -17.60 3.25
N ASN A 146 1.10 -18.47 4.22
CA ASN A 146 0.72 -18.23 5.62
C ASN A 146 1.69 -17.23 6.26
N VAL A 147 1.16 -16.27 6.99
CA VAL A 147 1.91 -15.17 7.63
C VAL A 147 1.76 -15.28 9.14
N ASP A 148 2.88 -15.22 9.85
CA ASP A 148 2.93 -15.09 11.31
C ASP A 148 2.64 -13.64 11.71
N VAL A 149 1.37 -13.36 11.99
CA VAL A 149 0.92 -12.00 12.32
C VAL A 149 1.47 -11.51 13.66
N ASP A 150 1.80 -12.42 14.59
CA ASP A 150 2.32 -12.03 15.90
C ASP A 150 3.77 -11.54 15.81
N ILE A 151 4.59 -12.20 15.01
CA ILE A 151 5.97 -11.77 14.72
C ILE A 151 5.94 -10.48 13.91
N ALA A 152 5.09 -10.39 12.88
CA ALA A 152 4.96 -9.19 12.06
C ALA A 152 4.53 -7.98 12.91
N LYS A 153 3.50 -8.12 13.74
CA LYS A 153 3.06 -7.05 14.66
C LYS A 153 4.12 -6.68 15.69
N SER A 154 4.90 -7.65 16.18
CA SER A 154 6.04 -7.35 17.06
C SER A 154 7.10 -6.52 16.35
N GLN A 155 7.41 -6.84 15.10
CA GLN A 155 8.38 -6.11 14.32
C GLN A 155 7.87 -4.69 13.99
N LEU A 156 6.62 -4.56 13.58
CA LEU A 156 5.99 -3.26 13.30
C LEU A 156 5.87 -2.41 14.55
N ALA A 157 5.51 -2.96 15.70
CA ALA A 157 5.48 -2.22 16.95
C ALA A 157 6.86 -1.67 17.33
N ASN A 158 7.93 -2.44 17.13
CA ASN A 158 9.30 -1.95 17.33
C ASN A 158 9.69 -0.83 16.35
N MET A 159 9.17 -0.87 15.13
CA MET A 159 9.39 0.18 14.13
C MET A 159 8.62 1.46 14.49
N LEU A 160 7.33 1.32 14.80
CA LEU A 160 6.43 2.41 15.19
C LEU A 160 6.86 3.08 16.51
N ALA A 161 7.58 2.38 17.38
CA ALA A 161 8.09 2.94 18.64
C ALA A 161 9.33 3.84 18.46
N ARG A 162 9.95 3.88 17.28
CA ARG A 162 11.12 4.73 17.00
C ARG A 162 10.69 6.19 16.90
N LYS A 163 11.49 7.09 17.48
CA LYS A 163 11.19 8.52 17.56
C LYS A 163 11.94 9.37 16.54
N ASP A 164 13.11 8.91 16.11
CA ASP A 164 13.99 9.65 15.21
C ASP A 164 14.05 8.98 13.82
N PRO A 165 14.00 9.77 12.72
CA PRO A 165 14.20 9.28 11.36
C PRO A 165 15.47 8.45 11.20
N GLY A 166 15.41 7.43 10.34
CA GLY A 166 16.51 6.50 10.09
C GLY A 166 16.08 5.03 10.13
N PRO A 167 17.03 4.10 10.43
CA PRO A 167 16.78 2.66 10.34
C PRO A 167 15.51 2.22 11.06
N GLY A 168 14.57 1.61 10.32
CA GLY A 168 13.33 1.09 10.89
C GLY A 168 12.29 2.13 11.29
N TYR A 169 12.52 3.43 11.10
CA TYR A 169 11.55 4.47 11.41
C TYR A 169 10.37 4.44 10.43
N VAL A 170 9.16 4.74 10.94
CA VAL A 170 7.94 4.78 10.13
C VAL A 170 7.49 6.23 9.99
N HIS A 171 7.58 6.74 8.77
CA HIS A 171 7.12 8.07 8.39
C HIS A 171 5.62 8.02 8.07
N LEU A 172 4.85 8.79 8.81
CA LEU A 172 3.46 9.10 8.49
C LEU A 172 3.40 10.30 7.55
N PRO A 173 2.43 10.35 6.63
CA PRO A 173 2.32 11.45 5.69
C PRO A 173 1.90 12.72 6.40
N CYS A 174 2.70 13.76 6.19
CA CYS A 174 2.44 15.09 6.69
C CYS A 174 2.22 16.01 5.48
N ALA A 175 1.07 16.66 5.45
CA ALA A 175 0.81 17.77 4.56
C ALA A 175 1.77 18.93 4.89
N PRO A 176 2.04 19.82 3.92
CA PRO A 176 2.97 20.94 4.13
C PRO A 176 2.60 21.90 5.27
N ASP A 177 1.32 21.97 5.63
CA ASP A 177 0.79 22.75 6.75
C ASP A 177 0.91 22.02 8.11
N GLY A 178 1.54 20.85 8.14
CA GLY A 178 1.61 19.99 9.31
C GLY A 178 0.40 19.05 9.45
N GLY A 179 -0.58 19.15 8.54
CA GLY A 179 -1.78 18.32 8.53
C GLY A 179 -1.50 16.86 8.14
N ILE A 180 -2.51 16.01 8.24
CA ILE A 180 -2.41 14.59 7.82
C ILE A 180 -2.84 14.49 6.35
N ALA A 181 -2.11 13.71 5.52
CA ALA A 181 -2.38 13.59 4.08
C ALA A 181 -2.51 12.13 3.62
N GLY A 182 -2.91 11.90 2.36
CA GLY A 182 -2.86 10.56 1.74
C GLY A 182 -3.92 9.58 2.27
N GLY A 183 -5.11 10.08 2.62
CA GLY A 183 -6.20 9.26 3.17
C GLY A 183 -6.03 8.89 4.64
N TRP A 184 -5.03 9.46 5.31
CA TRP A 184 -4.85 9.32 6.74
C TRP A 184 -5.65 10.39 7.50
N ASP A 185 -6.13 10.00 8.68
CA ASP A 185 -6.67 10.87 9.72
C ASP A 185 -6.20 10.36 11.10
N LEU A 186 -6.59 11.03 12.18
CA LEU A 186 -6.18 10.64 13.53
C LEU A 186 -6.68 9.24 13.92
N ASP A 187 -7.83 8.82 13.41
CA ASP A 187 -8.40 7.50 13.71
C ASP A 187 -7.61 6.40 12.99
N ALA A 188 -7.31 6.58 11.70
CA ALA A 188 -6.48 5.69 10.90
C ALA A 188 -5.05 5.58 11.46
N VAL A 189 -4.45 6.69 11.92
CA VAL A 189 -3.16 6.66 12.64
C VAL A 189 -3.32 5.88 13.95
N GLY A 190 -4.43 6.08 14.67
CA GLY A 190 -4.77 5.35 15.88
C GLY A 190 -4.90 3.84 15.69
N GLU A 191 -5.26 3.37 14.50
CA GLU A 191 -5.35 1.94 14.17
C GLU A 191 -3.99 1.25 14.17
N LEU A 192 -2.90 1.95 13.78
CA LEU A 192 -1.54 1.39 13.77
C LEU A 192 -1.07 0.95 15.16
N THR A 193 -1.66 1.51 16.21
CA THR A 193 -1.38 1.20 17.61
C THR A 193 -2.61 0.64 18.34
N ALA A 194 -3.60 0.14 17.59
CA ALA A 194 -4.84 -0.41 18.15
C ALA A 194 -4.64 -1.76 18.83
N GLU A 195 -3.50 -2.43 18.65
CA GLU A 195 -3.16 -3.65 19.36
C GLU A 195 -1.96 -3.43 20.29
N TYR A 196 -1.94 -4.18 21.39
CA TYR A 196 -0.84 -4.18 22.33
C TYR A 196 -0.50 -5.60 22.78
N ARG A 197 0.77 -5.82 23.09
CA ARG A 197 1.27 -7.10 23.55
C ARG A 197 1.25 -7.14 25.08
N ARG A 198 0.58 -8.13 25.67
CA ARG A 198 0.60 -8.38 27.11
C ARG A 198 1.22 -9.74 27.41
N GLN A 199 2.14 -9.76 28.36
CA GLN A 199 2.69 -11.00 28.92
C GLN A 199 1.84 -11.43 30.11
N SER A 200 1.53 -12.72 30.17
CA SER A 200 0.86 -13.35 31.30
C SER A 200 1.60 -14.62 31.67
N ASN A 201 1.74 -14.87 32.98
CA ASN A 201 2.30 -16.11 33.47
C ASN A 201 1.17 -17.15 33.55
N GLN A 202 1.24 -18.17 32.71
CA GLN A 202 0.32 -19.31 32.76
C GLN A 202 1.11 -20.56 33.15
N ARG A 203 0.84 -21.09 34.34
CA ARG A 203 1.44 -22.34 34.87
C ARG A 203 2.98 -22.33 34.81
N GLY A 204 3.62 -21.20 35.16
CA GLY A 204 5.07 -21.05 35.19
C GLY A 204 5.71 -20.65 33.86
N TYR A 205 4.93 -20.60 32.77
CA TYR A 205 5.42 -20.16 31.46
C TYR A 205 4.94 -18.74 31.15
N THR A 206 5.87 -17.89 30.68
CA THR A 206 5.51 -16.57 30.17
C THR A 206 4.89 -16.73 28.78
N VAL A 207 3.58 -16.50 28.70
CA VAL A 207 2.84 -16.49 27.43
C VAL A 207 2.61 -15.04 27.04
N SER A 208 2.99 -14.69 25.82
CA SER A 208 2.73 -13.37 25.24
C SER A 208 1.56 -13.48 24.27
N ARG A 209 0.58 -12.58 24.37
CA ARG A 209 -0.53 -12.47 23.41
C ARG A 209 -0.77 -11.03 23.01
N TRP A 210 -1.24 -10.86 21.78
CA TRP A 210 -1.73 -9.59 21.26
C TRP A 210 -3.20 -9.40 21.65
N TYR A 211 -3.52 -8.20 22.12
CA TYR A 211 -4.84 -7.78 22.51
C TYR A 211 -5.23 -6.54 21.73
N LYS A 212 -6.42 -6.56 21.13
CA LYS A 212 -7.02 -5.40 20.50
C LYS A 212 -7.57 -4.45 21.58
N LYS A 213 -7.28 -3.15 21.46
CA LYS A 213 -7.89 -2.10 22.29
C LYS A 213 -9.39 -2.07 22.00
N SER A 214 -10.19 -1.98 23.06
CA SER A 214 -11.64 -1.89 22.92
C SER A 214 -12.02 -0.67 22.08
N ASN A 215 -13.04 -0.81 21.23
CA ASN A 215 -13.59 0.24 20.38
C ASN A 215 -12.62 0.89 19.39
N ARG A 216 -11.51 0.24 19.03
CA ARG A 216 -10.64 0.69 17.95
C ARG A 216 -10.52 -0.34 16.83
N PRO A 217 -10.78 0.02 15.56
CA PRO A 217 -10.41 -0.81 14.43
C PRO A 217 -8.88 -0.96 14.34
N ASN A 218 -8.42 -1.97 13.59
CA ASN A 218 -7.02 -2.32 13.41
C ASN A 218 -6.70 -2.63 11.94
N HIS A 219 -7.58 -2.24 11.01
CA HIS A 219 -7.50 -2.60 9.60
C HIS A 219 -6.22 -2.07 8.96
N ARG A 220 -5.79 -0.84 9.29
CA ARG A 220 -4.54 -0.27 8.75
C ARG A 220 -3.30 -0.98 9.30
N LEU A 221 -3.34 -1.45 10.55
CA LEU A 221 -2.27 -2.28 11.11
C LEU A 221 -2.18 -3.63 10.40
N ASP A 222 -3.33 -4.23 10.08
CA ASP A 222 -3.38 -5.49 9.33
C ASP A 222 -2.93 -5.28 7.87
N CYS A 223 -3.34 -4.19 7.20
CA CYS A 223 -2.80 -3.81 5.88
C CYS A 223 -1.28 -3.62 5.92
N LEU A 224 -0.74 -2.92 6.93
CA LEU A 224 0.71 -2.75 7.07
C LEU A 224 1.43 -4.08 7.33
N THR A 225 0.80 -4.97 8.10
CA THR A 225 1.28 -6.35 8.33
C THR A 225 1.39 -7.12 7.00
N TYR A 226 0.37 -7.06 6.16
CA TYR A 226 0.39 -7.72 4.86
C TYR A 226 1.30 -7.03 3.85
N SER A 227 1.50 -5.72 3.96
CA SER A 227 2.50 -4.99 3.18
C SER A 227 3.93 -5.43 3.55
N LEU A 228 4.22 -5.64 4.84
CA LEU A 228 5.49 -6.23 5.28
C LEU A 228 5.63 -7.68 4.79
N ALA A 229 4.56 -8.47 4.80
CA ALA A 229 4.56 -9.82 4.23
C ALA A 229 4.83 -9.81 2.72
N ALA A 230 4.25 -8.86 1.97
CA ALA A 230 4.53 -8.66 0.55
C ALA A 230 6.02 -8.38 0.30
N LEU A 231 6.64 -7.54 1.13
CA LEU A 231 8.08 -7.28 1.06
C LEU A 231 8.88 -8.57 1.34
N ALA A 232 8.53 -9.33 2.38
CA ALA A 232 9.20 -10.59 2.68
C ALA A 232 9.04 -11.63 1.54
N ILE A 233 7.85 -11.71 0.93
CA ILE A 233 7.56 -12.59 -0.21
C ILE A 233 8.40 -12.21 -1.43
N SER A 234 8.65 -10.92 -1.63
CA SER A 234 9.47 -10.42 -2.74
C SER A 234 10.93 -10.92 -2.67
N ARG A 235 11.40 -11.28 -1.46
CA ARG A 235 12.80 -11.67 -1.16
C ARG A 235 13.83 -10.62 -1.60
N LEU A 236 13.42 -9.37 -1.73
CA LEU A 236 14.32 -8.28 -2.07
C LEU A 236 15.32 -8.06 -0.95
N LYS A 237 16.61 -8.02 -1.32
CA LYS A 237 17.68 -7.58 -0.43
C LYS A 237 17.68 -6.06 -0.38
N ILE A 238 16.78 -5.48 0.41
CA ILE A 238 16.49 -4.05 0.38
C ILE A 238 17.71 -3.16 0.64
N ASP A 239 18.76 -3.66 1.29
CA ASP A 239 20.00 -2.92 1.58
C ASP A 239 21.00 -2.90 0.42
N THR A 240 20.90 -3.83 -0.52
CA THR A 240 21.80 -3.94 -1.67
C THR A 240 21.10 -3.73 -3.00
N CYS A 241 19.77 -3.83 -3.04
CA CYS A 241 18.98 -3.68 -4.26
C CYS A 241 19.14 -2.27 -4.83
N PRO A 242 19.28 -2.08 -6.15
CA PRO A 242 19.11 -0.75 -6.74
C PRO A 242 17.69 -0.23 -6.43
N LEU A 243 17.50 1.09 -6.42
CA LEU A 243 16.17 1.70 -6.33
C LEU A 243 15.26 1.03 -7.35
N GLN A 244 14.09 0.54 -6.92
CA GLN A 244 13.05 0.02 -7.81
C GLN A 244 12.45 1.20 -8.58
N ARG A 245 13.17 1.65 -9.59
CA ARG A 245 12.60 2.40 -10.69
C ARG A 245 12.03 1.34 -11.61
N VAL A 246 10.70 1.15 -11.61
CA VAL A 246 10.07 0.60 -12.81
C VAL A 246 10.53 1.52 -13.92
N GLU A 247 11.14 0.96 -14.98
CA GLU A 247 11.76 1.69 -16.10
C GLU A 247 11.18 3.08 -16.25
N ALA A 248 11.99 4.10 -15.96
CA ALA A 248 11.62 5.50 -16.03
C ALA A 248 11.31 5.89 -17.48
N ARG A 249 10.15 5.49 -17.98
CA ARG A 249 9.45 6.27 -18.97
C ARG A 249 8.94 7.47 -18.18
N HIS A 250 9.45 8.64 -18.50
CA HIS A 250 8.91 9.89 -18.00
C HIS A 250 7.42 9.92 -18.35
N ILE A 251 6.54 9.51 -17.44
CA ILE A 251 5.10 9.63 -17.63
C ILE A 251 4.79 11.10 -17.35
N GLY A 252 4.90 11.94 -18.38
CA GLY A 252 4.48 13.34 -18.30
C GLY A 252 5.53 14.43 -18.56
N LYS A 253 6.76 14.12 -19.00
CA LYS A 253 7.57 15.16 -19.67
C LYS A 253 7.16 15.23 -21.14
N PRO A 254 6.87 16.42 -21.72
CA PRO A 254 6.87 16.54 -23.17
C PRO A 254 8.24 16.08 -23.68
N ALA A 255 8.25 15.36 -24.79
CA ALA A 255 9.50 14.93 -25.43
C ALA A 255 10.44 16.14 -25.56
N PRO A 256 11.77 15.96 -25.39
CA PRO A 256 12.69 17.05 -25.69
C PRO A 256 12.39 17.53 -27.11
N ALA A 257 12.20 18.84 -27.27
CA ALA A 257 11.87 19.44 -28.54
C ALA A 257 12.90 18.93 -29.56
N GLN A 258 12.46 18.13 -30.51
CA GLN A 258 13.28 17.85 -31.68
C GLN A 258 13.40 19.19 -32.40
N ASP A 259 14.61 19.74 -32.42
CA ASP A 259 14.96 20.86 -33.29
C ASP A 259 14.61 20.45 -34.72
N SER A 260 13.44 20.87 -35.17
CA SER A 260 12.92 20.64 -36.51
C SER A 260 13.31 21.81 -37.41
N GLU A 261 14.59 22.15 -37.45
CA GLU A 261 15.16 22.83 -38.60
C GLU A 261 15.59 21.79 -39.64
N ARG A 262 14.63 21.40 -40.47
CA ARG A 262 14.73 21.21 -41.93
C ARG A 262 13.56 20.36 -42.40
N SER A 263 12.48 21.02 -42.81
CA SER A 263 11.63 20.47 -43.86
C SER A 263 12.27 20.83 -45.20
N PRO A 264 12.39 19.84 -46.11
CA PRO A 264 12.10 20.12 -47.50
C PRO A 264 10.95 19.20 -47.93
N PHE A 265 10.08 19.79 -48.76
CA PHE A 265 8.94 19.17 -49.44
C PHE A 265 7.60 19.15 -48.67
N GLY A 266 6.60 19.74 -49.32
CA GLY A 266 5.29 20.05 -48.76
C GLY A 266 4.14 19.18 -49.29
N ALA A 267 2.94 19.77 -49.18
CA ALA A 267 1.60 19.22 -49.45
C ALA A 267 1.06 18.32 -48.32
N ARG A 268 -0.21 18.40 -47.87
CA ARG A 268 -1.41 19.18 -48.20
C ARG A 268 -2.36 19.05 -46.99
N LYS A 269 -3.12 20.10 -46.66
CA LYS A 269 -4.19 20.08 -45.65
C LYS A 269 -5.35 19.19 -46.13
N MET A 270 -5.83 18.31 -45.26
CA MET A 270 -7.18 17.72 -45.35
C MET A 270 -7.89 17.98 -44.02
N PHE A 271 -9.08 18.54 -44.15
CA PHE A 271 -10.01 18.94 -43.10
C PHE A 271 -11.11 17.88 -43.05
N VAL A 272 -11.42 17.26 -41.91
CA VAL A 272 -12.71 16.59 -41.68
C VAL A 272 -13.18 16.83 -40.23
N LYS A 273 -14.49 17.05 -40.13
CA LYS A 273 -15.32 17.62 -39.06
C LYS A 273 -15.66 16.65 -37.92
N SER A 274 -15.83 17.25 -36.74
CA SER A 274 -16.75 16.99 -35.60
C SER A 274 -17.53 15.66 -35.45
N ASP A 275 -17.34 15.01 -34.29
CA ASP A 275 -18.30 14.50 -33.26
C ASP A 275 -19.72 14.03 -33.66
N PRO A 276 -20.27 12.96 -33.03
CA PRO A 276 -20.78 13.04 -31.64
C PRO A 276 -20.73 11.78 -30.74
N VAL A 277 -20.57 12.04 -29.43
CA VAL A 277 -21.32 11.56 -28.24
C VAL A 277 -21.81 10.09 -28.16
N ILE A 278 -21.28 9.35 -27.18
CA ILE A 278 -21.97 8.37 -26.29
C ILE A 278 -21.23 8.47 -24.94
N GLY A 279 -21.74 9.07 -23.84
CA GLY A 279 -22.92 8.70 -23.07
C GLY A 279 -22.61 7.46 -22.18
N GLY A 280 -21.82 7.54 -21.12
CA GLY A 280 -22.25 8.01 -19.80
C GLY A 280 -22.45 6.83 -18.84
N LEU A 281 -21.62 6.71 -17.80
CA LEU A 281 -21.89 5.94 -16.59
C LEU A 281 -21.09 6.57 -15.45
N ALA A 282 -21.76 7.50 -14.76
CA ALA A 282 -21.29 8.16 -13.56
C ALA A 282 -21.78 7.40 -12.33
N GLY A 283 -20.98 7.39 -11.27
CA GLY A 283 -21.45 7.13 -9.91
C GLY A 283 -20.86 5.87 -9.26
N TYR A 284 -19.59 5.91 -8.88
CA TYR A 284 -19.07 5.06 -7.80
C TYR A 284 -18.24 5.93 -6.86
N GLY A 285 -18.74 6.08 -5.63
CA GLY A 285 -18.12 6.91 -4.61
C GLY A 285 -16.89 6.23 -4.04
N VAL A 286 -15.72 6.65 -4.49
CA VAL A 286 -14.54 6.64 -3.62
C VAL A 286 -14.73 7.83 -2.68
N GLU A 287 -14.90 7.58 -1.39
CA GLU A 287 -14.98 8.65 -0.41
C GLU A 287 -13.57 9.22 -0.22
N LEU A 288 -13.27 10.29 -0.96
CA LEU A 288 -12.09 11.13 -0.77
C LEU A 288 -12.55 12.45 -0.12
N PRO A 289 -11.85 12.95 0.90
CA PRO A 289 -12.22 14.20 1.55
C PRO A 289 -12.05 15.40 0.60
N PRO A 290 -12.85 16.47 0.77
CA PRO A 290 -12.77 17.67 -0.07
C PRO A 290 -11.45 18.43 0.15
N ASP A 291 -10.79 18.82 -0.94
CA ASP A 291 -9.49 19.49 -0.94
C ASP A 291 -9.61 21.00 -0.62
N HIS A 292 -8.80 21.50 0.30
CA HIS A 292 -8.61 22.93 0.57
C HIS A 292 -7.27 23.41 -0.02
N ARG A 293 -7.28 24.62 -0.59
CA ARG A 293 -6.25 25.18 -1.49
C ARG A 293 -4.78 25.08 -0.99
N ARG A 294 -3.89 24.66 -1.93
CA ARG A 294 -2.39 24.70 -2.03
C ARG A 294 -1.66 25.70 -1.09
N PRO A 295 -0.44 25.42 -0.51
CA PRO A 295 0.80 25.10 -1.25
C PRO A 295 1.92 24.23 -0.55
N ALA A 296 2.98 23.98 -1.33
CA ALA A 296 4.38 23.48 -1.15
C ALA A 296 4.96 22.81 0.13
N GLY A 297 5.38 21.54 -0.03
CA GLY A 297 6.73 21.05 0.31
C GLY A 297 6.92 20.25 1.61
N TRP A 298 7.54 19.07 1.50
CA TRP A 298 8.02 18.28 2.65
C TRP A 298 9.20 18.97 3.32
N GLY A 299 9.06 19.29 4.60
CA GLY A 299 10.15 19.77 5.46
C GLY A 299 10.11 19.03 6.79
N ALA A 300 11.24 18.46 7.18
CA ALA A 300 11.49 18.15 8.59
C ALA A 300 11.73 19.47 9.31
N LEU A 301 10.82 19.88 10.20
CA LEU A 301 11.10 20.95 11.15
C LEU A 301 11.75 20.34 12.41
N PRO A 302 12.88 20.90 12.90
CA PRO A 302 13.53 20.41 14.08
C PRO A 302 12.77 20.87 15.34
N GLY A 303 12.60 19.94 16.28
CA GLY A 303 12.38 20.27 17.69
C GLY A 303 11.03 20.90 18.03
N SER A 304 10.07 20.05 18.41
CA SER A 304 9.27 20.34 19.59
C SER A 304 8.93 19.04 20.27
N GLY A 305 9.46 18.87 21.47
CA GLY A 305 9.11 17.76 22.33
C GLY A 305 7.65 17.89 22.72
N VAL A 306 6.87 16.87 22.41
CA VAL A 306 5.64 16.59 23.14
C VAL A 306 5.68 15.11 23.49
N CYS A 307 6.03 14.85 24.75
CA CYS A 307 5.78 13.57 25.40
C CYS A 307 4.29 13.26 25.31
N PHE A 308 3.90 12.08 24.82
CA PHE A 308 2.94 11.14 25.44
C PHE A 308 3.10 9.76 24.78
#